data_AF-A0A976QE55-F1
#
_entry.id   AF-A0A976QE55-F1
#
_cell.length_a   1.000
_cell.length_b   1.000
_cell.length_c   1.000
_cell.angle_alpha   90.00
_cell.angle_beta   90.00
_cell.angle_gamma   90.00
#
_symmetry.space_group_name_H-M   'P 1'
#
loop_
_entity.id
_entity.type
_entity.pdbx_description
1 polymer ?
#
loop_
_entity_poly.entity_id
_entity_poly.type
_entity_poly.pdbx_seq_one_letter_code
_entity_poly.pdbx_strand_id
1 'polypeptide(L)' 'MAERIQQELISPEDAARMTGLTRSELAQYTQQRTFGLNSINRQGKTWYRADILRQFHANLQANRAAESLFR' A
#
# COMPACT_ATOMS: atom_id res chain seq x y z
N MET A 1 -2.01 11.17 25.89
CA MET A 1 -1.82 9.71 25.68
C MET A 1 -1.28 9.54 24.27
N ALA A 2 0.04 9.43 24.11
CA ALA A 2 0.63 9.20 22.80
C ALA A 2 0.51 7.71 22.49
N GLU A 3 -0.53 7.32 21.77
CA GLU A 3 -0.60 6.00 21.14
C GLU A 3 0.68 5.83 20.35
N ARG A 4 1.56 4.95 20.84
CA ARG A 4 2.67 4.42 20.07
C ARG A 4 2.01 3.69 18.91
N ILE A 5 1.83 4.38 17.77
CA ILE A 5 1.54 3.73 16.50
C ILE A 5 2.75 2.82 16.29
N GLN A 6 2.62 1.56 16.71
CA GLN A 6 3.56 0.52 16.34
C GLN A 6 3.57 0.59 14.83
N GLN A 7 4.68 1.03 14.24
CA GLN A 7 4.81 1.08 12.80
C GLN A 7 4.92 -0.36 12.34
N GLU A 8 3.76 -1.01 12.17
CA GLU A 8 3.66 -2.33 11.62
C GLU A 8 4.17 -2.27 10.19
N LEU A 9 5.36 -2.83 10.01
CA LEU A 9 6.01 -2.97 8.73
C LEU A 9 5.52 -4.26 8.11
N ILE A 10 4.89 -4.13 6.95
CA ILE A 10 4.34 -5.22 6.16
C ILE A 10 5.32 -5.52 5.03
N SER A 11 5.65 -6.79 4.86
CA SER A 11 6.47 -7.26 3.74
C SER A 11 5.77 -7.01 2.41
N PRO A 12 6.48 -6.83 1.29
CA PRO A 12 5.88 -6.71 -0.04
C PRO A 12 4.95 -7.87 -0.39
N GLU A 13 5.24 -9.07 0.12
CA GLU A 13 4.43 -10.27 -0.09
C GLU A 13 3.07 -10.20 0.63
N ASP A 14 3.06 -9.76 1.89
CA ASP A 14 1.82 -9.57 2.63
C ASP A 14 1.05 -8.35 2.14
N ALA A 15 1.76 -7.29 1.72
CA ALA A 15 1.15 -6.14 1.11
C ALA A 15 0.40 -6.50 -0.19
N ALA A 16 0.99 -7.39 -0.99
CA ALA A 16 0.38 -7.93 -2.20
C ALA A 16 -0.91 -8.69 -1.87
N ARG A 17 -0.88 -9.56 -0.85
CA ARG A 17 -2.07 -10.28 -0.38
C ARG A 17 -3.16 -9.35 0.13
N MET A 18 -2.80 -8.32 0.89
CA MET A 18 -3.77 -7.37 1.46
C MET A 18 -4.46 -6.51 0.40
N THR A 19 -3.72 -6.11 -0.63
CA THR A 19 -4.23 -5.19 -1.68
C THR A 19 -4.81 -5.93 -2.88
N GLY A 20 -4.58 -7.23 -2.99
CA GLY A 20 -4.91 -8.04 -4.17
C GLY A 20 -4.07 -7.67 -5.40
N LEU A 21 -2.93 -7.02 -5.21
CA LEU A 21 -1.99 -6.63 -6.27
C LEU A 21 -0.79 -7.57 -6.31
N THR A 22 -0.13 -7.64 -7.46
CA THR A 22 1.17 -8.28 -7.56
C THR A 22 2.28 -7.43 -6.93
N ARG A 23 3.42 -8.06 -6.60
CA ARG A 23 4.61 -7.35 -6.11
C ARG A 23 5.12 -6.30 -7.09
N SER A 24 5.00 -6.58 -8.40
CA SER A 24 5.41 -5.66 -9.47
C SER A 24 4.51 -4.44 -9.53
N GLU A 25 3.19 -4.62 -9.44
CA GLU A 25 2.23 -3.51 -9.37
C GLU A 25 2.46 -2.65 -8.12
N LEU A 26 2.65 -3.27 -6.96
CA LEU A 26 2.98 -2.53 -5.74
C LEU A 26 4.26 -1.72 -5.89
N ALA A 27 5.31 -2.30 -6.47
CA ALA A 27 6.56 -1.59 -6.74
C ALA A 27 6.35 -0.42 -7.70
N GLN A 28 5.55 -0.61 -8.75
CA GLN A 28 5.23 0.45 -9.70
C GLN A 28 4.45 1.60 -9.04
N TYR A 29 3.39 1.31 -8.29
CA TYR A 29 2.62 2.31 -7.56
C TYR A 29 3.46 3.05 -6.52
N THR A 30 4.43 2.36 -5.91
CA THR A 30 5.40 2.97 -4.99
C THR A 30 6.31 3.95 -5.72
N GLN A 31 6.85 3.58 -6.87
CA GLN A 31 7.71 4.45 -7.70
C GLN A 31 6.96 5.68 -8.20
N GLN A 32 5.69 5.50 -8.60
CA GLN A 32 4.82 6.56 -9.11
C GLN A 32 4.19 7.40 -7.99
N ARG A 33 4.40 7.04 -6.71
CA ARG A 33 3.74 7.65 -5.54
C ARG A 33 2.21 7.69 -5.66
N THR A 34 1.63 6.70 -6.33
CA THR A 34 0.20 6.63 -6.59
C THR A 34 -0.55 6.43 -5.26
N PHE A 35 -1.60 7.24 -5.05
CA PHE A 35 -2.39 7.25 -3.82
C PHE A 35 -1.55 7.39 -2.52
N GLY A 36 -0.35 8.00 -2.62
CA GLY A 36 0.53 8.23 -1.47
C GLY A 36 1.28 6.99 -0.99
N LEU A 37 1.30 5.90 -1.75
CA LEU A 37 2.04 4.69 -1.38
C LEU A 37 3.54 4.96 -1.36
N ASN A 38 4.19 4.61 -0.24
CA ASN A 38 5.62 4.67 -0.08
C ASN A 38 6.16 3.38 0.54
N SER A 39 7.44 3.11 0.30
CA SER A 39 8.15 1.99 0.89
C SER A 39 9.33 2.45 1.72
N ILE A 40 9.61 1.72 2.79
CA ILE A 40 10.76 1.88 3.66
C ILE A 40 11.75 0.79 3.32
N ASN A 41 13.02 1.16 3.08
CA ASN A 41 14.08 0.16 2.97
C ASN A 41 14.69 -0.07 4.35
N ARG A 42 14.62 -1.31 4.85
CA ARG A 42 15.17 -1.71 6.15
C ARG A 42 15.91 -3.03 5.97
N GLN A 43 17.21 -3.02 6.29
CA GLN A 43 18.09 -4.18 6.16
C GLN A 43 18.14 -4.76 4.73
N GLY A 44 18.11 -3.89 3.71
CA GLY A 44 18.14 -4.31 2.30
C GLY A 44 16.82 -4.91 1.79
N LYS A 45 15.76 -4.89 2.61
CA LYS A 45 14.42 -5.33 2.24
C LYS A 45 13.47 -4.14 2.19
N THR A 46 12.56 -4.17 1.22
CA THR A 46 11.46 -3.21 1.11
C THR A 46 10.37 -3.59 2.11
N TRP A 47 9.83 -2.59 2.80
CA TRP A 47 8.73 -2.73 3.76
C TRP A 47 7.69 -1.63 3.52
N TYR A 48 6.44 -1.93 3.80
CA TYR A 48 5.33 -1.00 3.71
C TYR A 48 4.78 -0.71 5.08
N ARG A 49 4.37 0.52 5.35
CA ARG A 49 3.65 0.83 6.58
C ARG A 49 2.22 0.33 6.47
N ALA A 50 1.73 -0.38 7.49
CA ALA A 50 0.38 -0.92 7.51
C ALA A 50 -0.70 0.18 7.39
N ASP A 51 -0.48 1.35 8.00
CA ASP A 51 -1.42 2.47 7.92
C ASP A 51 -1.51 3.05 6.49
N ILE A 52 -0.36 3.32 5.86
CA ILE A 52 -0.29 3.80 4.48
C ILE A 52 -0.87 2.77 3.51
N LEU A 53 -0.57 1.49 3.72
CA LEU A 53 -1.07 0.41 2.87
C LEU A 53 -2.60 0.29 2.96
N ARG A 54 -3.18 0.45 4.16
CA ARG A 54 -4.64 0.47 4.35
C ARG A 54 -5.29 1.65 3.62
N GLN A 55 -4.70 2.85 3.73
CA GLN A 55 -5.19 4.03 3.01
C GLN A 55 -5.08 3.86 1.49
N PHE A 56 -3.94 3.36 1.01
CA PHE A 56 -3.73 3.02 -0.39
C PHE A 56 -4.80 2.04 -0.90
N HIS A 57 -5.06 0.96 -0.16
CA HIS A 57 -6.06 -0.03 -0.54
C HIS A 57 -7.47 0.57 -0.62
N ALA A 58 -7.86 1.42 0.34
CA ALA A 58 -9.15 2.10 0.31
C ALA A 58 -9.29 3.03 -0.91
N ASN A 59 -8.24 3.80 -1.22
CA ASN A 59 -8.21 4.68 -2.39
C ASN A 59 -8.29 3.89 -3.71
N LEU A 60 -7.58 2.75 -3.78
CA LEU A 60 -7.61 1.85 -4.92
C LEU A 60 -9.02 1.28 -5.15
N GLN A 61 -9.69 0.84 -4.09
CA GLN A 61 -11.07 0.35 -4.19
C GLN A 61 -12.05 1.45 -4.59
N ALA A 62 -11.93 2.65 -4.00
CA ALA A 62 -12.76 3.79 -4.38
C ALA A 62 -12.58 4.18 -5.85
N ASN A 63 -11.35 4.15 -6.36
CA ASN A 63 -11.05 4.43 -7.76
C ASN A 63 -11.65 3.36 -8.70
N ARG A 64 -11.43 2.06 -8.40
CA ARG A 64 -12.04 0.96 -9.18
C ARG A 64 -13.57 1.00 -9.17
N ALA A 65 -14.17 1.33 -8.03
CA ALA A 65 -15.61 1.49 -7.91
C ALA A 65 -16.11 2.66 -8.76
N ALA A 66 -15.38 3.79 -8.76
CA ALA A 66 -15.69 4.93 -9.63
C ALA A 66 -15.60 4.54 -11.12
N GLU A 67 -14.53 3.88 -11.55
CA GLU A 67 -14.38 3.41 -12.95
C GLU A 67 -15.51 2.46 -13.37
N SER A 68 -16.00 1.61 -12.47
CA SER A 68 -17.11 0.70 -12.74
C SER A 68 -18.46 1.40 -12.89
N LEU A 69 -18.64 2.60 -12.34
CA LEU A 69 -19.90 3.37 -12.44
C LEU A 69 -20.03 4.10 -13.79
N PHE A 70 -18.93 4.28 -14.51
CA PHE A 70 -18.90 4.96 -15.81
C PHE A 70 -18.80 3.98 -17.01
N ARG A 71 -18.99 2.67 -16.77
CA ARG A 71 -18.90 1.62 -17.78
C ARG A 71 -20.25 0.98 -18.04
#